data_AF-A0A1Y6BVW0-F1
#
_entry.id   AF-A0A1Y6BVW0-F1
#
_cell.length_a   1.000
_cell.length_b   1.000
_cell.length_c   1.000
_cell.angle_alpha   90.00
_cell.angle_beta   90.00
_cell.angle_gamma   90.00
#
_symmetry.space_group_name_H-M   'P 1'
#
loop_
_entity.id
_entity.type
_entity.pdbx_description
1 polymer ?
#
loop_
_entity_poly.entity_id
_entity_poly.type
_entity_poly.pdbx_seq_one_letter_code
_entity_poly.pdbx_strand_id
1 'polypeptide(L)'
;MLQIIAAVVLAGIGGTIANSVAVWQVLGADFVPLAVSPGRNGVAIAVAACLPFILPRVPGVWGWLFGLVVLTVVPSLLARWVFHFHAPWEHLLLLNGVYALAACLIYGAIVGRKGL
;
A
#
# COMPACT_ATOMS: atom_id res chain seq x y z
N MET A 1 -0.85 -19.40 9.18
CA MET A 1 0.24 -18.40 9.42
C MET A 1 1.02 -18.10 8.14
N LEU A 2 1.57 -19.12 7.44
CA LEU A 2 2.30 -18.93 6.18
C LEU A 2 1.49 -18.18 5.10
N GLN A 3 0.20 -18.50 4.93
CA GLN A 3 -0.68 -17.80 3.99
C GLN A 3 -0.82 -16.30 4.30
N ILE A 4 -0.89 -15.92 5.59
CA ILE A 4 -1.01 -14.51 5.99
C ILE A 4 0.28 -13.76 5.67
N ILE A 5 1.43 -14.37 5.96
CA ILE A 5 2.75 -13.79 5.65
C ILE A 5 2.88 -13.61 4.14
N ALA A 6 2.55 -14.63 3.34
CA ALA A 6 2.56 -14.56 1.89
C ALA A 6 1.60 -13.47 1.37
N ALA A 7 0.39 -13.38 1.92
CA ALA A 7 -0.59 -12.35 1.55
C ALA A 7 -0.06 -10.94 1.83
N VAL A 8 0.57 -10.70 2.98
CA VAL A 8 1.18 -9.40 3.33
C VAL A 8 2.32 -9.05 2.38
N VAL A 9 3.21 -10.00 2.10
CA VAL A 9 4.35 -9.78 1.20
C VAL A 9 3.87 -9.47 -0.22
N LEU A 10 2.97 -10.28 -0.76
CA LEU A 10 2.43 -10.11 -2.12
C LEU A 10 1.60 -8.82 -2.24
N ALA A 11 0.83 -8.46 -1.21
CA ALA A 11 0.09 -7.20 -1.18
C ALA A 11 1.03 -5.99 -1.12
N GLY A 12 2.08 -6.05 -0.30
CA GLY A 12 3.10 -5.01 -0.22
C GLY A 12 3.79 -4.80 -1.56
N ILE A 13 4.28 -5.88 -2.19
CA ILE A 13 4.96 -5.82 -3.50
C ILE A 13 4.01 -5.33 -4.60
N GLY A 14 2.81 -5.90 -4.68
CA GLY A 14 1.81 -5.51 -5.68
C GLY A 14 1.39 -4.04 -5.53
N GLY A 15 1.25 -3.58 -4.29
CA GLY A 15 1.06 -2.17 -3.97
C GLY A 15 2.22 -1.30 -4.44
N THR A 16 3.47 -1.71 -4.20
CA THR A 16 4.67 -0.96 -4.67
C THR A 16 4.70 -0.85 -6.18
N ILE A 17 4.35 -1.92 -6.90
CA ILE A 17 4.30 -1.93 -8.36
C ILE A 17 3.23 -0.92 -8.83
N ALA A 18 2.01 -0.99 -8.30
CA ALA A 18 0.92 -0.06 -8.65
C ALA A 18 1.30 1.40 -8.35
N ASN A 19 1.90 1.64 -7.18
CA ASN A 19 2.42 2.96 -6.81
C ASN A 19 3.51 3.45 -7.76
N SER A 20 4.44 2.58 -8.17
CA SER A 20 5.53 2.94 -9.07
C SER A 20 5.01 3.29 -10.46
N VAL A 21 3.97 2.60 -10.94
CA VAL A 21 3.27 2.98 -12.18
C VAL A 21 2.64 4.37 -12.03
N ALA A 22 1.95 4.64 -10.92
CA ALA A 22 1.35 5.94 -10.67
C ALA A 22 2.39 7.07 -10.57
N VAL A 23 3.52 6.82 -9.90
CA VAL A 23 4.64 7.77 -9.81
C VAL A 23 5.22 8.06 -11.19
N TRP A 24 5.43 7.03 -12.02
CA TRP A 24 5.91 7.20 -13.39
C TRP A 24 4.96 8.07 -14.22
N GLN A 25 3.65 7.83 -14.12
CA GLN A 25 2.65 8.58 -14.87
C GLN A 25 2.46 10.03 -14.38
N VAL A 26 2.48 10.25 -13.07
CA VAL A 26 2.15 11.56 -12.47
C VAL A 26 3.37 12.46 -12.36
N LEU A 27 4.53 11.89 -12.04
CA LEU A 27 5.76 12.65 -11.75
C LEU A 27 6.86 12.46 -12.80
N GLY A 28 6.65 11.59 -13.80
CA GLY A 28 7.62 11.34 -14.87
C GLY A 28 8.89 10.62 -14.42
N ALA A 29 8.90 10.00 -13.24
CA ALA A 29 10.08 9.33 -12.69
C ALA A 29 10.25 7.89 -13.22
N ASP A 30 11.49 7.42 -13.33
CA ASP A 30 11.79 6.08 -13.87
C ASP A 30 11.13 4.96 -13.07
N PHE A 31 10.33 4.14 -13.75
CA PHE A 31 9.57 3.06 -13.13
C PHE A 31 10.46 1.97 -12.48
N VAL A 32 11.45 1.47 -13.23
CA VAL A 32 12.23 0.28 -12.82
C VAL A 32 12.95 0.49 -11.48
N PRO A 33 13.71 1.59 -11.27
CA PRO A 33 14.38 1.85 -9.99
C PRO A 33 13.40 1.96 -8.81
N LEU A 34 12.19 2.48 -9.05
CA LEU A 34 11.16 2.63 -8.01
C LEU A 34 10.54 1.28 -7.63
N ALA A 35 10.25 0.44 -8.62
CA ALA A 35 9.60 -0.85 -8.43
C ALA A 35 10.50 -1.89 -7.75
N VAL A 36 11.81 -1.88 -8.04
CA VAL A 36 12.76 -2.86 -7.50
C VAL A 36 13.55 -2.36 -6.28
N SER A 37 13.30 -1.12 -5.82
CA SER A 37 13.99 -0.56 -4.66
C SER A 37 13.74 -1.42 -3.40
N PRO A 38 14.79 -2.01 -2.81
CA PRO A 38 14.63 -2.86 -1.62
C PRO A 38 14.04 -2.09 -0.43
N GLY A 39 14.44 -0.82 -0.26
CA GLY A 39 13.93 0.04 0.81
C GLY A 39 12.44 0.33 0.65
N ARG A 40 11.97 0.66 -0.56
CA ARG A 40 10.53 0.90 -0.82
C ARG A 40 9.71 -0.35 -0.61
N ASN A 41 10.18 -1.49 -1.12
CA ASN A 41 9.49 -2.77 -0.93
C ASN A 41 9.44 -3.19 0.55
N GLY A 42 10.53 -3.01 1.30
CA GLY A 42 10.54 -3.30 2.74
C GLY A 42 9.51 -2.48 3.52
N VAL A 43 9.46 -1.16 3.27
CA VAL A 43 8.46 -0.26 3.90
C VAL A 43 7.05 -0.63 3.48
N ALA A 44 6.84 -0.90 2.19
CA ALA A 44 5.53 -1.30 1.67
C ALA A 44 5.03 -2.62 2.28
N ILE A 45 5.89 -3.60 2.49
CA ILE A 45 5.54 -4.85 3.16
C ILE A 45 5.22 -4.58 4.64
N ALA A 46 6.01 -3.75 5.31
CA ALA A 46 5.78 -3.38 6.71
C ALA A 46 4.43 -2.67 6.91
N VAL A 47 4.07 -1.75 6.01
CA VAL A 47 2.77 -1.07 6.04
C VAL A 47 1.63 -2.04 5.71
N ALA A 48 1.80 -2.93 4.74
CA ALA A 48 0.80 -3.97 4.42
C ALA A 48 0.55 -4.93 5.59
N ALA A 49 1.51 -5.08 6.52
CA ALA A 49 1.35 -5.88 7.72
C ALA A 49 0.26 -5.36 8.68
N CYS A 50 -0.29 -4.17 8.46
CA CYS A 50 -1.48 -3.69 9.16
C CYS A 50 -2.78 -4.41 8.73
N LEU A 51 -2.86 -4.93 7.50
CA LEU A 51 -4.08 -5.51 6.93
C LEU A 51 -4.62 -6.73 7.70
N PRO A 52 -3.79 -7.70 8.16
CA PRO A 52 -4.24 -8.78 9.04
C PRO A 52 -4.84 -8.30 10.35
N PHE A 53 -4.50 -7.08 10.80
CA PHE A 53 -5.05 -6.54 12.03
C PHE A 53 -6.36 -5.79 11.81
N ILE A 54 -6.51 -5.15 10.66
CA ILE A 54 -7.66 -4.32 10.31
C ILE A 54 -8.82 -5.18 9.80
N LEU A 55 -8.59 -5.90 8.70
CA LEU A 55 -9.69 -6.50 7.94
C LEU A 55 -10.48 -7.52 8.77
N PRO A 56 -9.88 -8.47 9.52
CA PRO A 56 -10.65 -9.44 10.29
C PRO A 56 -11.48 -8.82 11.42
N ARG A 57 -11.11 -7.63 11.92
CA ARG A 57 -11.75 -7.01 13.09
C ARG A 57 -12.91 -6.10 12.75
N VAL A 58 -12.94 -5.55 11.53
CA VAL A 58 -13.98 -4.61 11.11
C VAL A 58 -14.80 -5.25 9.97
N PRO A 59 -16.10 -5.49 10.15
CA PRO A 59 -16.92 -6.18 9.15
C PRO A 59 -17.25 -5.30 7.93
N GLY A 60 -17.45 -5.95 6.78
CA GLY A 60 -17.95 -5.32 5.55
C GLY A 60 -17.05 -4.22 4.98
N VAL A 61 -17.68 -3.27 4.29
CA VAL A 61 -17.07 -2.11 3.61
C VAL A 61 -16.19 -1.27 4.55
N TRP A 62 -16.55 -1.17 5.83
CA TRP A 62 -15.83 -0.35 6.80
C TRP A 62 -14.40 -0.84 7.06
N GLY A 63 -14.17 -2.16 7.00
CA GLY A 63 -12.82 -2.70 7.12
C GLY A 63 -11.93 -2.30 5.93
N TRP A 64 -12.51 -2.26 4.73
CA TRP A 64 -11.81 -1.82 3.52
C TRP A 64 -11.50 -0.33 3.56
N LEU A 65 -12.49 0.50 3.93
CA LEU A 65 -12.28 1.94 4.08
C LEU A 65 -11.21 2.24 5.13
N PHE A 66 -11.23 1.56 6.27
CA PHE A 66 -10.22 1.74 7.30
C PHE A 66 -8.83 1.29 6.80
N GLY A 67 -8.76 0.15 6.10
CA GLY A 67 -7.54 -0.31 5.44
C GLY A 67 -6.98 0.72 4.47
N LEU A 68 -7.84 1.24 3.57
CA LEU A 68 -7.47 2.28 2.61
C LEU A 68 -6.92 3.53 3.30
N VAL A 69 -7.61 4.03 4.33
CA VAL A 69 -7.18 5.22 5.07
C VAL A 69 -5.83 4.98 5.74
N VAL A 70 -5.67 3.88 6.47
CA VAL A 70 -4.41 3.56 7.17
C VAL A 70 -3.26 3.41 6.17
N LEU A 71 -3.45 2.61 5.12
CA LEU A 71 -2.43 2.37 4.09
C LEU A 71 -2.19 3.59 3.18
N THR A 72 -3.02 4.62 3.22
CA THR A 72 -2.76 5.89 2.52
C THR A 72 -2.00 6.85 3.43
N VAL A 73 -2.50 7.05 4.65
CA VAL A 73 -2.00 8.07 5.57
C VAL A 73 -0.62 7.70 6.11
N VAL A 74 -0.44 6.46 6.58
CA VAL A 74 0.83 6.04 7.19
C VAL A 74 2.01 6.21 6.23
N PRO A 75 2.01 5.64 5.00
CA PRO A 75 3.13 5.85 4.09
C PRO A 75 3.23 7.28 3.58
N SER A 76 2.15 8.07 3.54
CA SER A 76 2.23 9.51 3.22
C SER A 76 2.99 10.30 4.29
N LEU A 77 2.75 10.00 5.56
CA LEU A 77 3.49 10.59 6.67
C LEU A 77 4.95 10.16 6.66
N LEU A 78 5.23 8.87 6.43
CA LEU A 78 6.61 8.38 6.29
C LEU A 78 7.34 9.06 5.12
N ALA A 79 6.69 9.19 3.96
CA ALA A 79 7.25 9.87 2.80
C ALA A 79 7.59 11.33 3.12
N ARG A 80 6.69 12.07 3.78
CA ARG A 80 6.92 13.47 4.14
C ARG A 80 8.03 13.63 5.19
N TRP A 81 7.96 12.88 6.29
CA TRP A 81 8.73 13.20 7.50
C TRP A 81 9.97 12.34 7.70
N VAL A 82 9.99 11.12 7.16
CA VAL A 82 11.11 10.18 7.33
C VAL A 82 11.98 10.15 6.08
N PHE A 83 11.35 10.09 4.90
CA PHE A 83 12.04 10.03 3.61
C PHE A 83 12.24 11.41 2.97
N HIS A 84 11.81 12.48 3.64
CA HIS A 84 12.00 13.88 3.19
C HIS A 84 11.55 14.11 1.75
N PHE A 85 10.44 13.48 1.33
CA PHE A 85 9.90 13.65 -0.01
C PHE A 85 9.00 14.89 -0.05
N HIS A 86 9.44 15.91 -0.78
CA HIS A 86 8.84 17.25 -0.79
C HIS A 86 7.73 17.45 -1.84
N ALA A 87 7.01 16.40 -2.22
CA ALA A 87 5.85 16.54 -3.11
C ALA A 87 4.66 17.27 -2.43
N PRO A 88 3.73 17.86 -3.21
CA PRO A 88 2.46 18.35 -2.67
C PRO A 88 1.68 17.23 -1.95
N TRP A 89 0.92 17.57 -0.91
CA TRP A 89 0.17 16.56 -0.13
C TRP A 89 -0.82 15.76 -0.99
N GLU A 90 -1.45 16.40 -1.95
CA GLU A 90 -2.36 15.75 -2.90
C GLU A 90 -1.67 14.62 -3.67
N HIS A 91 -0.42 14.83 -4.10
CA HIS A 91 0.36 13.80 -4.78
C HIS A 91 0.71 12.65 -3.84
N LEU A 92 1.13 12.95 -2.60
CA LEU A 92 1.43 11.93 -1.60
C LEU A 92 0.21 11.05 -1.32
N LEU A 93 -0.95 11.67 -1.10
CA LEU A 93 -2.20 10.98 -0.80
C LEU A 93 -2.70 10.17 -2.00
N LEU A 94 -2.62 10.73 -3.22
CA LEU A 94 -3.01 10.03 -4.44
C LEU A 94 -2.16 8.78 -4.67
N LEU A 95 -0.83 8.95 -4.67
CA LEU A 95 0.11 7.87 -4.96
C LEU A 95 0.01 6.75 -3.91
N ASN A 96 -0.07 7.12 -2.63
CA ASN A 96 -0.25 6.15 -1.55
C ASN A 96 -1.68 5.59 -1.50
N GLY A 97 -2.68 6.30 -2.02
CA GLY A 97 -4.03 5.78 -2.22
C GLY A 97 -4.07 4.67 -3.27
N VAL A 98 -3.33 4.82 -4.37
CA VAL A 98 -3.16 3.75 -5.38
C VAL A 98 -2.49 2.52 -4.78
N TYR A 99 -1.42 2.73 -4.00
CA TYR A 99 -0.78 1.68 -3.21
C TYR A 99 -1.80 0.97 -2.31
N ALA A 100 -2.54 1.73 -1.50
CA ALA A 100 -3.47 1.22 -0.50
C ALA A 100 -4.58 0.38 -1.14
N LEU A 101 -5.14 0.84 -2.25
CA LEU A 101 -6.15 0.13 -3.01
C LEU A 101 -5.63 -1.20 -3.52
N ALA A 102 -4.50 -1.20 -4.22
CA ALA A 102 -3.89 -2.42 -4.74
C ALA A 102 -3.55 -3.42 -3.62
N ALA A 103 -2.91 -2.95 -2.55
CA ALA A 103 -2.53 -3.80 -1.41
C ALA A 103 -3.76 -4.40 -0.72
N CYS A 104 -4.81 -3.61 -0.47
CA CYS A 104 -6.04 -4.11 0.14
C CYS A 104 -6.69 -5.20 -0.74
N LEU A 105 -6.84 -4.94 -2.05
CA LEU A 105 -7.47 -5.88 -2.99
C LEU A 105 -6.70 -7.19 -3.10
N ILE A 106 -5.37 -7.13 -3.25
CA ILE A 106 -4.51 -8.31 -3.33
C ILE A 106 -4.58 -9.12 -2.04
N TYR A 107 -4.43 -8.46 -0.89
CA TYR A 107 -4.51 -9.14 0.40
C TYR A 107 -5.88 -9.81 0.57
N GLY A 108 -6.96 -9.06 0.35
CA GLY A 108 -8.33 -9.54 0.49
C GLY A 108 -8.65 -10.72 -0.43
N ALA A 109 -8.16 -10.68 -1.67
CA ALA A 109 -8.29 -11.79 -2.61
C ALA A 109 -7.59 -13.06 -2.12
N ILE A 110 -6.35 -12.95 -1.60
CA ILE A 110 -5.58 -14.10 -1.11
C ILE A 110 -6.22 -14.73 0.13
N VAL A 111 -6.72 -13.91 1.07
CA VAL A 111 -7.37 -14.41 2.28
C VAL A 111 -8.84 -14.80 2.08
N GLY A 112 -9.35 -14.68 0.85
CA GLY A 112 -10.73 -15.07 0.50
C GLY A 112 -11.81 -14.17 1.10
N ARG A 113 -11.49 -12.89 1.39
CA ARG A 113 -12.46 -11.94 1.95
C ARG A 113 -13.46 -11.53 0.86
N LYS A 114 -14.75 -11.75 1.12
CA LYS A 114 -15.85 -11.33 0.25
C LYS A 114 -16.46 -10.03 0.75
N GLY A 115 -16.79 -9.13 -0.18
CA GLY A 115 -17.46 -7.86 0.04
C GLY A 115 -16.50 -6.68 0.07
N LEU A 116 -16.42 -5.95 -1.05
CA LEU A 116 -16.39 -4.47 -0.99
C LEU A 116 -17.74 -4.00 -0.43
#